data_AF-A0A1G5PXU4-F1
#
_entry.id   AF-A0A1G5PXU4-F1
#
_cell.length_a   1.000
_cell.length_b   1.000
_cell.length_c   1.000
_cell.angle_alpha   90.00
_cell.angle_beta   90.00
_cell.angle_gamma   90.00
#
_symmetry.space_group_name_H-M   'P 1'
#
loop_
_entity.id
_entity.type
_entity.pdbx_description
1 polymer ?
#
loop_
_entity_poly.entity_id
_entity_poly.type
_entity_poly.pdbx_seq_one_letter_code
_entity_poly.pdbx_strand_id
1 'polypeptide(L)'
;MNAHQPTQPGHPAQARKPHPPGTAAWAAADPLRAVLAVIAIITVLTGAIQVPFGGQVLQLIGADSTPVTRQLFGTVGMFMVVVGGLLLNTLLNDPPSPEVVLWSALQKTGAFGAVGIGVLNGVFAPIALMVAFFDLATGILLLIHWRRLTAAPATIGLPG
;
A
#
# COMPACT_ATOMS: atom_id res chain seq x y z
N MET A 1 2.97 71.72 14.22
CA MET A 1 2.36 70.76 13.26
C MET A 1 2.94 69.39 13.56
N ASN A 2 2.29 68.63 14.46
CA ASN A 2 2.74 67.29 14.86
C ASN A 2 1.86 66.24 14.16
N ALA A 3 2.49 65.33 13.44
CA ALA A 3 1.85 64.31 12.63
C ALA A 3 1.19 63.22 13.51
N HIS A 4 -0.05 62.87 13.18
CA HIS A 4 -0.74 61.69 13.70
C HIS A 4 -0.11 60.43 13.13
N GLN A 5 0.36 59.56 14.02
CA GLN A 5 0.84 58.22 13.68
C GLN A 5 -0.24 57.21 14.09
N PRO A 6 -0.84 56.46 13.14
CA PRO A 6 -1.86 55.48 13.48
C PRO A 6 -1.25 54.21 14.08
N THR A 7 -1.89 53.72 15.15
CA THR A 7 -1.57 52.51 15.90
C THR A 7 -1.63 51.26 15.03
N GLN A 8 -0.57 50.45 15.01
CA GLN A 8 -0.57 49.14 14.34
C GLN A 8 -1.49 48.13 15.05
N PRO A 9 -2.31 47.34 14.34
CA PRO A 9 -3.10 46.27 14.92
C PRO A 9 -2.22 45.09 15.36
N GLY A 10 -2.48 44.55 16.55
CA GLY A 10 -1.77 43.42 17.11
C GLY A 10 -1.83 42.17 16.23
N HIS A 11 -0.71 41.45 16.15
CA HIS A 11 -0.63 40.14 15.53
C HIS A 11 -1.63 39.18 16.19
N PRO A 12 -2.53 38.52 15.44
CA PRO A 12 -3.39 37.50 16.00
C PRO A 12 -2.52 36.34 16.53
N ALA A 13 -2.76 35.94 17.78
CA ALA A 13 -2.16 34.78 18.40
C ALA A 13 -2.35 33.56 17.48
N GLN A 14 -1.23 32.98 17.02
CA GLN A 14 -1.25 31.77 16.21
C GLN A 14 -1.97 30.67 16.99
N ALA A 15 -3.17 30.31 16.52
CA ALA A 15 -3.92 29.18 17.04
C ALA A 15 -3.03 27.93 16.95
N ARG A 16 -2.71 27.36 18.13
CA ARG A 16 -1.90 26.15 18.26
C ARG A 16 -2.59 25.04 17.47
N LYS A 17 -1.99 24.62 16.36
CA LYS A 17 -2.51 23.49 15.56
C LYS A 17 -2.64 22.28 16.50
N PRO A 18 -3.81 21.62 16.56
CA PRO A 18 -3.97 20.44 17.39
C PRO A 18 -2.95 19.39 16.97
N HIS A 19 -2.24 18.85 17.96
CA HIS A 19 -1.32 17.74 17.74
C HIS A 19 -2.12 16.57 17.17
N PRO A 20 -1.69 15.94 16.06
CA PRO A 20 -2.41 14.82 15.51
C PRO A 20 -2.52 13.72 16.58
N PRO A 21 -3.69 13.07 16.72
CA PRO A 21 -3.84 11.94 17.63
C PRO A 21 -2.76 10.91 17.31
N GLY A 22 -2.15 10.37 18.37
CA GLY A 22 -0.95 9.52 18.27
C GLY A 22 -1.09 8.44 17.20
N THR A 23 0.02 8.04 16.60
CA THR A 23 0.16 7.12 15.44
C THR A 23 -0.58 5.77 15.54
N ALA A 24 -1.24 5.46 16.66
CA ALA A 24 -2.09 4.29 16.87
C ALA A 24 -3.60 4.57 16.79
N ALA A 25 -4.05 5.82 16.89
CA ALA A 25 -5.47 6.18 16.96
C ALA A 25 -6.22 5.90 15.64
N TRP A 26 -5.56 6.11 14.50
CA TRP A 26 -6.14 5.82 13.19
C TRP A 26 -6.29 4.32 12.93
N ALA A 27 -5.36 3.50 13.45
CA ALA A 27 -5.37 2.05 13.27
C ALA A 27 -6.53 1.40 14.04
N ALA A 28 -6.88 1.95 15.21
CA ALA A 28 -8.08 1.54 15.95
C ALA A 28 -9.39 1.99 15.29
N ALA A 29 -9.37 3.12 14.56
CA ALA A 29 -10.54 3.64 13.87
C ALA A 29 -10.86 2.91 12.55
N ASP A 30 -9.84 2.45 11.82
CA ASP A 30 -10.00 1.63 10.61
C ASP A 30 -9.09 0.38 10.65
N PRO A 31 -9.56 -0.73 11.24
CA PRO A 31 -8.76 -1.94 11.39
C PRO A 31 -8.44 -2.60 10.03
N LEU A 32 -9.31 -2.45 9.02
CA LEU A 32 -9.04 -2.98 7.68
C LEU A 32 -7.86 -2.25 7.06
N ARG A 33 -7.84 -0.92 7.12
CA ARG A 33 -6.72 -0.10 6.65
C ARG A 33 -5.43 -0.41 7.39
N ALA A 34 -5.49 -0.64 8.72
CA ALA A 34 -4.33 -1.04 9.50
C ALA A 34 -3.74 -2.38 9.02
N VAL A 35 -4.59 -3.39 8.81
CA VAL A 35 -4.18 -4.70 8.28
C VAL A 35 -3.56 -4.54 6.89
N LEU A 36 -4.18 -3.77 6.00
CA LEU A 36 -3.65 -3.50 4.66
C LEU A 36 -2.29 -2.78 4.71
N ALA A 37 -2.09 -1.85 5.65
CA ALA A 37 -0.83 -1.16 5.83
C ALA A 37 0.27 -2.13 6.29
N VAL A 38 -0.03 -3.05 7.23
CA VAL A 38 0.90 -4.10 7.66
C VAL A 38 1.27 -5.01 6.47
N ILE A 39 0.29 -5.44 5.68
CA ILE A 39 0.54 -6.25 4.48
C ILE A 39 1.41 -5.50 3.47
N ALA A 40 1.18 -4.19 3.28
CA ALA A 40 1.99 -3.36 2.41
C ALA A 40 3.45 -3.25 2.91
N ILE A 41 3.66 -3.07 4.22
CA ILE A 41 4.99 -3.11 4.84
C ILE A 41 5.68 -4.44 4.56
N ILE A 42 5.00 -5.57 4.83
CA ILE A 42 5.56 -6.90 4.59
C ILE A 42 5.93 -7.04 3.11
N THR A 43 5.05 -6.63 2.19
CA THR A 43 5.27 -6.69 0.74
C THR A 43 6.54 -5.92 0.36
N VAL A 44 6.71 -4.69 0.86
CA VAL A 44 7.91 -3.87 0.62
C VAL A 44 9.16 -4.56 1.15
N LEU A 45 9.14 -5.03 2.39
CA LEU A 45 10.30 -5.69 3.01
C LEU A 45 10.69 -6.96 2.26
N THR A 46 9.72 -7.80 1.89
CA THR A 46 9.97 -9.02 1.11
C THR A 46 10.50 -8.70 -0.28
N GLY A 47 9.97 -7.68 -0.95
CA GLY A 47 10.46 -7.25 -2.25
C GLY A 47 11.89 -6.72 -2.16
N ALA A 48 12.19 -5.91 -1.15
CA ALA A 48 13.53 -5.35 -0.93
C ALA A 48 14.57 -6.44 -0.67
N ILE A 49 14.21 -7.54 0.02
CA ILE A 49 15.06 -8.71 0.18
C ILE A 49 15.23 -9.46 -1.15
N GLN A 50 14.15 -9.62 -1.91
CA GLN A 50 14.15 -10.38 -3.16
C GLN A 50 14.96 -9.72 -4.28
N VAL A 51 15.13 -8.39 -4.27
CA VAL A 51 15.95 -7.66 -5.25
C VAL A 51 17.42 -8.17 -5.28
N PRO A 52 18.18 -8.16 -4.17
CA PRO A 52 19.53 -8.74 -4.13
C PRO A 52 19.55 -10.25 -3.92
N PHE A 53 18.51 -10.85 -3.32
CA PHE A 53 18.49 -12.26 -2.89
C PHE A 53 17.40 -13.10 -3.55
N GLY A 54 17.08 -12.83 -4.82
CA GLY A 54 16.03 -13.54 -5.56
C GLY A 54 16.26 -15.06 -5.64
N GLY A 55 17.52 -15.49 -5.62
CA GLY A 55 17.90 -16.91 -5.66
C GLY A 55 17.46 -17.72 -4.45
N GLN A 56 17.54 -17.13 -3.25
CA GLN A 56 17.12 -17.77 -1.99
C GLN A 56 15.60 -17.92 -1.93
N VAL A 57 14.86 -16.91 -2.42
CA VAL A 57 13.40 -16.97 -2.50
C VAL A 57 12.95 -18.03 -3.51
N LEU A 58 13.62 -18.13 -4.67
CA LEU A 58 13.37 -19.17 -5.67
C LEU A 58 13.48 -20.59 -5.08
N GLN A 59 14.52 -20.85 -4.28
CA GLN A 59 14.69 -22.15 -3.62
C GLN A 59 13.54 -22.45 -2.64
N LEU A 60 13.06 -21.44 -1.92
CA LEU A 60 11.97 -21.60 -0.95
C LEU A 60 10.63 -21.93 -1.62
N ILE A 61 10.39 -21.44 -2.84
CA ILE A 61 9.20 -21.76 -3.63
C ILE A 61 9.41 -22.96 -4.59
N GLY A 62 10.55 -23.65 -4.47
CA GLY A 62 10.88 -24.84 -5.25
C GLY A 62 11.09 -24.58 -6.75
N ALA A 63 11.58 -23.39 -7.12
CA ALA A 63 11.87 -23.01 -8.49
C ALA A 63 13.38 -23.11 -8.81
N ASP A 64 13.71 -23.41 -10.06
CA ASP A 64 15.09 -23.47 -10.51
C ASP A 64 15.79 -22.11 -10.40
N SER A 65 16.97 -22.09 -9.78
CA SER A 65 17.75 -20.88 -9.52
C SER A 65 18.82 -20.67 -10.60
N THR A 66 18.39 -20.19 -11.76
CA THR A 66 19.24 -19.79 -12.90
C THR A 66 19.52 -18.27 -12.87
N PRO A 67 20.53 -17.76 -13.59
CA PRO A 67 20.77 -16.30 -13.66
C PRO A 67 19.53 -15.51 -14.14
N VAL A 68 18.80 -16.04 -15.12
CA VAL A 68 17.59 -15.41 -15.68
C VAL A 68 16.46 -15.36 -14.66
N THR A 69 16.18 -16.47 -13.98
CA THR A 69 15.11 -16.53 -12.97
C THR A 69 15.43 -15.67 -11.76
N ARG A 70 16.70 -15.60 -11.33
CA ARG A 70 17.14 -14.69 -10.27
C ARG A 70 16.91 -13.23 -10.64
N GLN A 71 17.24 -12.83 -11.87
CA GLN A 71 16.99 -11.48 -12.36
C GLN A 71 15.50 -11.17 -12.46
N LEU A 72 14.70 -12.11 -12.96
CA LEU A 72 13.24 -11.99 -13.02
C LEU A 72 12.66 -11.79 -11.62
N PHE A 73 13.07 -12.61 -10.64
CA PHE A 73 12.61 -12.50 -9.25
C PHE A 73 13.07 -11.20 -8.60
N GLY A 74 14.30 -10.75 -8.86
CA GLY A 74 14.74 -9.43 -8.41
C GLY A 74 13.90 -8.29 -9.00
N THR A 75 13.48 -8.43 -10.26
CA THR A 75 12.61 -7.46 -10.94
C THR A 75 11.20 -7.47 -10.35
N VAL A 76 10.64 -8.65 -10.07
CA VAL A 76 9.36 -8.80 -9.34
C VAL A 76 9.46 -8.15 -7.95
N GLY A 77 10.56 -8.40 -7.23
CA GLY A 77 10.83 -7.77 -5.94
C GLY A 77 10.86 -6.24 -6.01
N MET A 78 11.45 -5.66 -7.06
CA MET A 78 11.43 -4.21 -7.29
C MET A 78 10.00 -3.68 -7.46
N PHE A 79 9.16 -4.36 -8.24
CA PHE A 79 7.75 -3.99 -8.37
C PHE A 79 6.96 -4.13 -7.06
N MET A 80 7.26 -5.14 -6.24
CA MET A 80 6.68 -5.28 -4.90
C MET A 80 7.04 -4.09 -4.00
N VAL A 81 8.30 -3.63 -4.04
CA VAL A 81 8.74 -2.44 -3.29
C VAL A 81 8.00 -1.19 -3.77
N VAL A 82 7.92 -0.95 -5.08
CA VAL A 82 7.31 0.26 -5.64
C VAL A 82 5.80 0.28 -5.39
N VAL A 83 5.09 -0.79 -5.74
CA VAL A 83 3.63 -0.82 -5.59
C VAL A 83 3.23 -0.97 -4.13
N GLY A 84 3.92 -1.80 -3.36
CA GLY A 84 3.71 -1.92 -1.92
C GLY A 84 4.00 -0.60 -1.18
N GLY A 85 5.06 0.11 -1.58
CA GLY A 85 5.42 1.41 -1.02
C GLY A 85 4.41 2.49 -1.38
N LEU A 86 3.92 2.51 -2.61
CA LEU A 86 2.86 3.40 -3.05
C LEU A 86 1.56 3.14 -2.27
N LEU A 87 1.15 1.87 -2.14
CA LEU A 87 0.01 1.47 -1.34
C LEU A 87 0.18 1.88 0.13
N LEU A 88 1.34 1.59 0.74
CA LEU A 88 1.62 1.96 2.12
C LEU A 88 1.54 3.48 2.31
N ASN A 89 2.17 4.24 1.42
CA ASN A 89 2.09 5.70 1.47
C ASN A 89 0.64 6.18 1.33
N THR A 90 -0.14 5.63 0.40
CA THR A 90 -1.57 5.94 0.27
C THR A 90 -2.36 5.60 1.53
N LEU A 91 -2.11 4.45 2.15
CA LEU A 91 -2.81 4.03 3.37
C LEU A 91 -2.37 4.82 4.60
N LEU A 92 -1.19 5.44 4.62
CA LEU A 92 -0.75 6.27 5.75
C LEU A 92 -1.21 7.73 5.64
N ASN A 93 -1.68 8.17 4.47
CA ASN A 93 -2.16 9.53 4.23
C ASN A 93 -3.68 9.59 4.13
N ASP A 94 -4.26 10.72 4.55
CA ASP A 94 -5.70 10.96 4.50
C ASP A 94 -6.09 12.11 3.54
N PRO A 95 -7.11 11.94 2.69
CA PRO A 95 -7.81 10.68 2.39
C PRO A 95 -6.96 9.75 1.49
N PRO A 96 -7.09 8.41 1.62
CA PRO A 96 -6.40 7.48 0.73
C PRO A 96 -6.95 7.55 -0.70
N SER A 97 -6.06 7.58 -1.70
CA SER A 97 -6.42 7.53 -3.13
C SER A 97 -7.07 6.20 -3.51
N PRO A 98 -8.34 6.20 -3.97
CA PRO A 98 -9.01 4.98 -4.41
C PRO A 98 -8.33 4.33 -5.62
N GLU A 99 -7.74 5.10 -6.52
CA GLU A 99 -7.09 4.60 -7.74
C GLU A 99 -5.90 3.71 -7.40
N VAL A 100 -5.05 4.14 -6.45
CA VAL A 100 -3.91 3.35 -5.98
C VAL A 100 -4.39 2.04 -5.34
N VAL A 101 -5.45 2.09 -4.53
CA VAL A 101 -6.02 0.89 -3.88
C VAL A 101 -6.55 -0.09 -4.93
N LEU A 102 -7.24 0.40 -5.96
CA LEU A 102 -7.76 -0.44 -7.05
C LEU A 102 -6.63 -1.12 -7.83
N TRP A 103 -5.63 -0.36 -8.27
CA TRP A 103 -4.50 -0.92 -9.03
C TRP A 103 -3.66 -1.89 -8.20
N SER A 104 -3.53 -1.63 -6.89
CA SER A 104 -2.88 -2.57 -5.96
C SER A 104 -3.69 -3.88 -5.84
N ALA A 105 -5.01 -3.79 -5.79
CA ALA A 105 -5.88 -4.97 -5.77
C ALA A 105 -5.71 -5.80 -7.04
N LEU A 106 -5.73 -5.15 -8.21
CA LEU A 106 -5.54 -5.79 -9.50
C LEU A 106 -4.17 -6.46 -9.59
N GLN A 107 -3.10 -5.80 -9.14
CA GLN A 107 -1.75 -6.38 -9.12
C GLN A 107 -1.72 -7.66 -8.27
N LYS A 108 -2.28 -7.63 -7.06
CA LYS A 108 -2.31 -8.79 -6.15
C LYS A 108 -3.12 -9.95 -6.74
N THR A 109 -4.29 -9.68 -7.33
CA THR A 109 -5.07 -10.72 -8.02
C THR A 109 -4.38 -11.25 -9.28
N GLY A 110 -3.67 -10.38 -10.01
CA GLY A 110 -2.88 -10.76 -11.18
C GLY A 110 -1.69 -11.63 -10.81
N ALA A 111 -1.02 -11.35 -9.68
CA ALA A 111 0.04 -12.18 -9.13
C ALA A 111 -0.44 -13.60 -8.83
N PHE A 112 -1.63 -13.76 -8.23
CA PHE A 112 -2.25 -15.07 -8.06
C PHE A 112 -2.42 -15.82 -9.39
N GLY A 113 -2.94 -15.15 -10.42
CA GLY A 113 -3.10 -15.73 -11.75
C GLY A 113 -1.76 -16.14 -12.38
N ALA A 114 -0.76 -15.26 -12.34
CA ALA A 114 0.56 -15.51 -12.91
C ALA A 114 1.29 -16.67 -12.21
N VAL A 115 1.25 -16.72 -10.87
CA VAL A 115 1.84 -17.84 -10.11
C VAL A 115 1.08 -19.14 -10.38
N GLY A 116 -0.26 -19.09 -10.44
CA GLY A 116 -1.08 -20.25 -10.80
C GLY A 116 -0.73 -20.83 -12.18
N ILE A 117 -0.59 -19.98 -13.19
CA ILE A 117 -0.13 -20.37 -14.53
C ILE A 117 1.30 -20.97 -14.45
N GLY A 118 2.19 -20.38 -13.65
CA GLY A 118 3.53 -20.91 -13.43
C GLY A 118 3.54 -22.31 -12.83
N VAL A 119 2.66 -22.60 -11.87
CA VAL A 119 2.52 -23.94 -11.29
C VAL A 119 1.94 -24.94 -12.30
N LEU A 120 0.91 -24.55 -13.06
CA LEU A 120 0.32 -25.40 -14.11
C LEU A 120 1.32 -25.74 -15.22
N ASN A 121 2.23 -24.81 -15.55
CA ASN A 121 3.30 -25.02 -16.52
C ASN A 121 4.53 -25.73 -15.93
N GLY A 122 4.52 -26.12 -14.66
CA GLY A 122 5.65 -26.78 -13.99
C GLY A 122 6.86 -25.88 -13.70
N VAL A 123 6.70 -24.56 -13.79
CA VAL A 123 7.77 -23.57 -13.51
C VAL A 123 7.97 -23.36 -12.01
N PHE A 124 6.87 -23.45 -11.24
CA PHE A 124 6.88 -23.32 -9.78
C PHE A 124 6.34 -24.58 -9.12
N ALA A 125 6.86 -24.93 -7.94
CA ALA A 125 6.31 -26.03 -7.16
C ALA A 125 4.93 -25.63 -6.60
N PRO A 126 4.04 -26.61 -6.30
CA PRO A 126 2.70 -26.33 -5.76
C PRO A 126 2.69 -25.50 -4.47
N ILE A 127 3.78 -25.51 -3.70
CA ILE A 127 3.93 -24.68 -2.49
C ILE A 127 3.85 -23.17 -2.80
N ALA A 128 4.21 -22.74 -4.02
CA ALA A 128 4.08 -21.35 -4.45
C ALA A 128 2.61 -20.85 -4.44
N LEU A 129 1.63 -21.76 -4.53
CA LEU A 129 0.22 -21.41 -4.42
C LEU A 129 -0.14 -20.83 -3.05
N MET A 130 0.59 -21.16 -1.98
CA MET A 130 0.35 -20.56 -0.66
C MET A 130 0.55 -19.05 -0.68
N VAL A 131 1.62 -18.59 -1.34
CA VAL A 131 1.88 -17.15 -1.52
C VAL A 131 0.86 -16.54 -2.47
N ALA A 132 0.50 -17.25 -3.54
CA ALA A 132 -0.51 -16.82 -4.50
C ALA A 132 -1.88 -16.59 -3.81
N PHE A 133 -2.32 -17.52 -2.96
CA PHE A 133 -3.57 -17.38 -2.22
C PHE A 133 -3.53 -16.23 -1.20
N PHE A 134 -2.38 -15.99 -0.57
CA PHE A 134 -2.18 -14.82 0.27
C PHE A 134 -2.36 -13.51 -0.52
N ASP A 135 -1.81 -13.44 -1.73
CA ASP A 135 -2.00 -12.29 -2.62
C ASP A 135 -3.46 -12.16 -3.06
N LEU A 136 -4.15 -13.26 -3.40
CA LEU A 136 -5.58 -13.23 -3.72
C LEU A 136 -6.42 -12.68 -2.55
N ALA A 137 -6.18 -13.18 -1.33
CA ALA A 137 -6.87 -12.70 -0.14
C ALA A 137 -6.61 -11.19 0.09
N THR A 138 -5.37 -10.74 -0.09
CA THR A 138 -5.00 -9.33 -0.03
C THR A 138 -5.73 -8.50 -1.09
N GLY A 139 -5.80 -8.99 -2.33
CA GLY A 139 -6.54 -8.35 -3.42
C GLY A 139 -8.02 -8.19 -3.10
N ILE A 140 -8.65 -9.21 -2.50
CA ILE A 140 -10.05 -9.14 -2.06
C ILE A 140 -10.23 -8.07 -0.97
N LEU A 141 -9.34 -8.03 0.03
CA LEU A 141 -9.39 -7.00 1.08
C LEU A 141 -9.24 -5.58 0.52
N LEU A 142 -8.34 -5.39 -0.45
CA LEU A 142 -8.17 -4.12 -1.15
C LEU A 142 -9.42 -3.72 -1.95
N LEU A 143 -10.09 -4.66 -2.63
CA LEU A 143 -11.36 -4.38 -3.32
C LEU A 143 -12.47 -4.01 -2.33
N ILE A 144 -12.53 -4.65 -1.17
CA ILE A 144 -13.48 -4.29 -0.10
C ILE A 144 -13.19 -2.87 0.39
N HIS A 145 -11.92 -2.54 0.65
CA HIS A 145 -11.54 -1.19 1.07
C HIS A 145 -11.85 -0.15 0.00
N TRP A 146 -11.51 -0.43 -1.27
CA TRP A 146 -11.81 0.43 -2.41
C TRP A 146 -13.31 0.74 -2.55
N ARG A 147 -14.18 -0.28 -2.39
CA ARG A 147 -15.63 -0.09 -2.40
C ARG A 147 -16.09 0.82 -1.26
N ARG A 148 -15.48 0.74 -0.07
CA ARG A 148 -15.79 1.64 1.06
C ARG A 148 -15.39 3.08 0.75
N LEU A 149 -14.23 3.29 0.14
CA LEU A 149 -13.73 4.62 -0.25
C LEU A 149 -14.62 5.27 -1.32
N THR A 150 -15.08 4.49 -2.30
CA THR A 150 -15.92 5.00 -3.40
C THR A 150 -17.40 5.13 -3.03
N ALA A 151 -17.88 4.36 -2.06
CA ALA A 151 -19.27 4.45 -1.59
C ALA A 151 -19.53 5.62 -0.63
N ALA A 152 -18.51 6.31 -0.11
CA ALA A 152 -18.68 7.48 0.73
C ALA A 152 -19.14 8.68 -0.13
N PRO A 153 -20.42 9.09 -0.11
CA PRO A 153 -20.88 10.22 -0.90
C PRO A 153 -20.32 11.50 -0.29
N ALA A 154 -19.95 12.46 -1.14
CA ALA A 154 -19.71 13.84 -0.74
C ALA A 154 -20.88 14.28 0.16
N THR A 155 -20.61 14.60 1.43
CA THR A 155 -21.60 15.30 2.26
C THR A 155 -21.96 16.58 1.52
N ILE A 156 -23.16 16.54 0.95
CA ILE A 156 -23.85 17.62 0.26
C ILE A 156 -23.79 18.84 1.18
N GLY A 157 -22.88 19.76 0.87
CA GLY A 157 -22.91 21.11 1.41
C GLY A 157 -24.01 21.87 0.69
N LEU A 158 -25.23 21.82 1.24
CA LEU A 158 -26.25 22.83 0.93
C LEU A 158 -26.06 23.98 1.92
N PRO A 159 -25.68 25.20 1.47
CA PRO A 159 -25.88 26.39 2.27
C PRO A 159 -27.38 26.65 2.37
N GLY A 160 -27.90 26.65 3.60
CA GLY A 160 -29.18 27.27 3.95
C GLY A 160 -29.05 28.77 4.12
#